data_AF-A0A4Q3RB93-F1
#
_entry.id   AF-A0A4Q3RB93-F1
#
_cell.length_a   1.000
_cell.length_b   1.000
_cell.length_c   1.000
_cell.angle_alpha   90.00
_cell.angle_beta   90.00
_cell.angle_gamma   90.00
#
_symmetry.space_group_name_H-M   'P 1'
#
loop_
_entity.id
_entity.type
_entity.pdbx_description
1 polymer ?
#
loop_
_entity_poly.entity_id
_entity_poly.type
_entity_poly.pdbx_seq_one_letter_code
_entity_poly.pdbx_strand_id
1 'polypeptide(L)' 'MTEPVSPSVKLTDEQEAILRSGGNCKINAVAGSGKTTTIIQYAATRPKGARILYLAFNKTVRQEAKKRFAAQGLS' A
#
# COMPACT_ATOMS: atom_id res chain seq x y z
N MET A 1 -11.52 28.98 1.33
CA MET A 1 -11.19 27.80 0.51
C MET A 1 -10.25 26.92 1.31
N THR A 2 -10.79 25.94 2.05
CA THR A 2 -9.98 24.94 2.76
C THR A 2 -10.22 23.62 2.05
N GLU A 3 -9.21 23.14 1.34
CA GLU A 3 -9.24 21.80 0.75
C GLU A 3 -9.35 20.74 1.86
N PRO A 4 -10.06 19.62 1.63
CA PRO A 4 -10.11 18.54 2.58
C PRO A 4 -8.74 17.85 2.60
N VAL A 5 -7.96 18.09 3.66
CA VAL A 5 -6.74 17.35 3.93
C VAL A 5 -7.15 15.90 4.23
N SER A 6 -7.00 15.03 3.25
CA SER A 6 -7.12 13.57 3.44
C SER A 6 -6.16 13.16 4.56
N PRO A 7 -6.54 12.24 5.47
CA PRO A 7 -5.74 11.95 6.66
C PRO A 7 -4.33 11.53 6.22
N SER A 8 -3.35 12.37 6.50
CA SER A 8 -1.95 12.13 6.20
C SER A 8 -1.45 11.00 7.10
N VAL A 9 -1.54 9.76 6.61
CA VAL A 9 -0.92 8.60 7.25
C VAL A 9 0.58 8.87 7.29
N LYS A 10 1.11 9.18 8.48
CA LYS A 10 2.55 9.35 8.67
C LYS A 10 3.21 7.99 8.55
N LEU A 11 4.02 7.82 7.50
CA LEU A 11 4.81 6.62 7.29
C LEU A 11 6.07 6.65 8.15
N THR A 12 6.58 5.47 8.50
CA THR A 12 7.92 5.35 9.09
C THR A 12 8.99 5.44 8.00
N ASP A 13 10.24 5.73 8.40
CA ASP A 13 11.36 5.82 7.46
C ASP A 13 11.55 4.52 6.66
N GLU A 14 11.31 3.35 7.29
CA GLU A 14 11.37 2.06 6.61
C GLU A 14 10.25 1.90 5.58
N GLN A 15 9.05 2.38 5.89
CA GLN A 15 7.93 2.35 4.95
C GLN A 15 8.17 3.28 3.77
N GLU A 16 8.72 4.47 4.01
CA GLU A 16 9.12 5.38 2.94
C GLU A 16 10.22 4.77 2.05
N ALA A 17 11.20 4.10 2.64
CA ALA A 17 12.25 3.40 1.90
C ALA A 17 11.67 2.31 0.99
N ILE A 18 10.67 1.56 1.46
CA ILE A 18 9.93 0.58 0.65
C ILE A 18 9.21 1.27 -0.52
N LEU A 19 8.56 2.40 -0.27
CA LEU A 19 7.84 3.17 -1.30
C LEU A 19 8.76 3.69 -2.41
N ARG A 20 9.99 4.07 -2.07
CA ARG A 20 11.01 4.55 -3.02
C ARG A 20 11.78 3.42 -3.72
N SER A 21 11.56 2.17 -3.33
CA SER A 21 12.26 1.03 -3.95
C SER A 21 11.85 0.85 -5.42
N GLY A 22 12.83 0.74 -6.31
CA GLY A 22 12.62 0.60 -7.76
C GLY A 22 12.82 -0.81 -8.32
N GLY A 23 13.31 -1.75 -7.49
CA GLY A 23 13.64 -3.12 -7.90
C GLY A 23 13.11 -4.16 -6.93
N ASN A 24 13.60 -5.40 -7.06
CA ASN A 24 13.21 -6.49 -6.18
C ASN A 24 13.70 -6.21 -4.74
N CYS A 25 12.79 -6.21 -3.79
CA CYS A 25 13.10 -6.04 -2.38
C CYS A 25 12.43 -7.14 -1.53
N LYS A 26 13.07 -7.45 -0.40
CA LYS A 26 12.51 -8.32 0.64
C LYS A 26 12.28 -7.49 1.89
N ILE A 27 11.05 -7.52 2.40
CA ILE A 27 10.65 -6.75 3.58
C ILE A 27 10.49 -7.70 4.74
N ASN A 28 11.29 -7.52 5.79
CA ASN A 28 11.08 -8.21 7.06
C ASN A 28 10.01 -7.46 7.85
N ALA A 29 8.90 -8.13 8.14
CA ALA A 29 7.75 -7.48 8.75
C ALA A 29 7.11 -8.37 9.83
N VAL A 30 6.99 -7.86 11.05
CA VAL A 30 6.34 -8.53 12.19
C VAL A 30 4.82 -8.32 12.19
N ALA A 31 4.08 -9.11 12.96
CA ALA A 31 2.64 -8.88 13.13
C ALA A 31 2.36 -7.44 13.59
N GLY A 32 1.32 -6.80 13.03
CA GLY A 32 0.99 -5.41 13.36
C GLY A 32 1.86 -4.32 12.70
N SER A 33 2.92 -4.66 11.96
CA SER A 33 3.84 -3.67 11.35
C SER A 33 3.27 -2.87 10.15
N GLY A 34 1.96 -2.94 9.90
CA GLY A 34 1.33 -2.20 8.80
C GLY A 34 1.59 -2.73 7.39
N LYS A 35 2.01 -3.99 7.20
CA LYS A 35 2.31 -4.61 5.88
C LYS A 35 1.34 -4.23 4.76
N THR A 36 0.05 -4.50 4.97
CA THR A 36 -0.98 -4.26 3.95
C THR A 36 -1.09 -2.76 3.64
N THR A 37 -1.02 -1.91 4.67
CA THR A 37 -1.02 -0.44 4.51
C THR A 37 0.18 0.01 3.69
N THR A 38 1.38 -0.50 3.98
CA THR A 38 2.58 -0.19 3.21
C THR A 38 2.43 -0.58 1.75
N ILE A 39 1.87 -1.75 1.43
CA ILE A 39 1.66 -2.18 0.03
C ILE A 39 0.58 -1.36 -0.68
N ILE A 40 -0.46 -0.90 0.02
CA ILE A 40 -1.47 -0.01 -0.55
C ILE A 40 -0.88 1.36 -0.86
N GLN A 41 -0.12 1.94 0.07
CA GLN A 41 0.59 3.19 -0.14
C GLN A 41 1.63 3.07 -1.25
N TYR A 42 2.33 1.93 -1.30
CA TYR A 42 3.19 1.55 -2.42
C TYR A 42 2.37 1.70 -3.72
N ALA A 43 1.25 1.01 -3.89
CA ALA A 43 0.43 1.16 -5.10
C ALA A 43 -0.06 2.60 -5.37
N ALA A 44 -0.43 3.37 -4.34
CA ALA A 44 -0.91 4.75 -4.46
C ALA A 44 0.14 5.72 -5.02
N THR A 45 1.42 5.50 -4.72
CA THR A 45 2.50 6.36 -5.22
C THR A 45 2.85 6.16 -6.69
N ARG A 46 2.20 5.22 -7.39
CA ARG A 46 2.55 4.86 -8.77
C ARG A 46 1.80 5.72 -9.77
N PRO A 47 2.38 5.93 -10.97
CA PRO A 47 1.70 6.65 -12.03
C PRO A 47 0.30 6.09 -12.27
N LYS A 48 -0.66 6.98 -12.54
CA LYS A 48 -2.02 6.57 -12.91
C LYS A 48 -1.95 5.60 -14.10
N GLY A 49 -2.64 4.47 -13.99
CA GLY A 49 -2.63 3.41 -15.01
C GLY A 49 -1.51 2.37 -14.85
N ALA A 50 -0.66 2.46 -13.82
CA ALA A 50 0.30 1.41 -13.50
C ALA A 50 -0.41 0.07 -13.23
N ARG A 51 0.08 -1.00 -13.86
CA ARG A 51 -0.44 -2.35 -13.67
C ARG A 51 0.28 -3.01 -12.51
N ILE A 52 -0.45 -3.32 -11.44
CA ILE A 52 0.09 -3.92 -10.22
C ILE A 52 -0.56 -5.28 -9.99
N LEU A 53 0.27 -6.32 -9.78
CA LEU A 53 -0.19 -7.65 -9.40
C LEU A 53 0.03 -7.86 -7.90
N TYR A 54 -1.05 -7.96 -7.13
CA TYR A 54 -1.02 -8.32 -5.71
C TYR A 54 -1.34 -9.81 -5.52
N LEU A 55 -0.36 -10.58 -5.02
CA LEU A 55 -0.52 -11.99 -4.70
C LEU A 55 -0.72 -12.18 -3.20
N ALA A 56 -1.70 -13.01 -2.83
CA ALA A 56 -2.01 -13.33 -1.45
C ALA A 56 -2.15 -14.85 -1.28
N PHE A 57 -1.75 -15.35 -0.11
CA PHE A 57 -1.75 -16.80 0.18
C PHE A 57 -3.13 -17.44 0.23
N ASN A 58 -4.18 -16.68 0.55
CA ASN A 58 -5.53 -17.24 0.67
C ASN A 58 -6.62 -16.24 0.28
N LYS A 59 -7.85 -16.77 0.13
CA LYS A 59 -9.03 -16.01 -0.28
C LYS A 59 -9.36 -14.87 0.70
N THR A 60 -9.28 -15.10 2.01
CA THR A 60 -9.61 -14.10 3.02
C THR A 60 -8.69 -12.87 2.92
N VAL A 61 -7.38 -13.07 2.86
CA VAL A 61 -6.38 -12.00 2.72
C VAL A 61 -6.57 -11.26 1.40
N ARG A 62 -6.85 -11.98 0.31
CA ARG A 62 -7.14 -11.38 -0.99
C ARG A 62 -8.37 -10.45 -0.93
N GLN A 63 -9.46 -10.89 -0.31
CA GLN A 63 -10.68 -10.10 -0.24
C GLN A 63 -10.52 -8.85 0.62
N GLU A 64 -9.80 -8.97 1.74
CA GLU A 64 -9.47 -7.82 2.59
C GLU A 64 -8.62 -6.80 1.83
N ALA A 65 -7.58 -7.25 1.12
CA ALA A 65 -6.76 -6.38 0.30
C ALA A 65 -7.60 -5.65 -0.75
N LYS A 66 -8.45 -6.36 -1.50
CA LYS A 66 -9.36 -5.76 -2.50
C LYS A 66 -10.22 -4.64 -1.93
N LYS A 67 -10.85 -4.85 -0.76
CA LYS A 67 -11.67 -3.83 -0.10
C LYS A 67 -10.85 -2.58 0.21
N ARG A 68 -9.63 -2.74 0.72
CA ARG A 68 -8.76 -1.63 1.06
C ARG A 68 -8.22 -0.89 -0.17
N PHE A 69 -7.88 -1.59 -1.25
CA PHE A 69 -7.50 -0.95 -2.52
C PHE A 69 -8.66 -0.16 -3.11
N ALA A 70 -9.87 -0.72 -3.13
CA ALA A 70 -11.07 -0.02 -3.60
C ALA A 70 -11.37 1.23 -2.77
N ALA A 71 -11.22 1.16 -1.44
CA ALA A 71 -11.38 2.30 -0.54
C ALA A 71 -10.37 3.44 -0.80
N GLN A 72 -9.27 3.17 -1.51
CA GLN A 72 -8.25 4.14 -1.90
C GLN A 72 -8.35 4.52 -3.39
N GLY A 73 -9.36 4.04 -4.12
CA GLY A 73 -9.50 4.29 -5.56
C GLY A 73 -8.45 3.61 -6.44
N LEU A 74 -7.88 2.49 -5.98
CA LEU A 74 -6.80 1.75 -6.65
C LEU A 74 -7.24 0.43 -7.29
N SER A 75 -8.55 0.21 -7.45
CA SER A 75 -9.14 -1.01 -8.00
C SER A 75 -9.55 -0.88 -9.45
#